data_AF-A0A1F7S7S3-F1
#
_entry.id   AF-A0A1F7S7S3-F1
#
_cell.length_a   1.000
_cell.length_b   1.000
_cell.length_c   1.000
_cell.angle_alpha   90.00
_cell.angle_beta   90.00
_cell.angle_gamma   90.00
#
_symmetry.space_group_name_H-M   'P 1'
#
loop_
_entity.id
_entity.type
_entity.pdbx_description
1 polymer ?
#
loop_
_entity_poly.entity_id
_entity_poly.type
_entity_poly.pdbx_seq_one_letter_code
_entity_poly.pdbx_strand_id
1 'polypeptide(L)'
;MLENPNVKAKAIGTVIQGDELTILNYNGDWIKVTVNKTNQIGWLFQSFVKSSCKSKWWSGDTEKARNLAKIIFQDKRMKDYPIEHVRIEENYNKVSFISSIDKEFPKEDAQNFIKIWIPFVKEYFPSWSDHILSLNGKDAHDEYLLIADDSGALTFL
;
A
#
# COMPACT_ATOMS: atom_id res chain seq x y z
N MET A 1 -27.27 -2.31 3.56
CA MET A 1 -26.91 -0.87 3.53
C MET A 1 -28.11 -0.05 3.94
N LEU A 2 -27.91 0.91 4.84
CA LEU A 2 -29.00 1.69 5.45
C LEU A 2 -28.94 3.16 5.06
N GLU A 3 -30.09 3.84 5.10
CA GLU A 3 -30.18 5.29 4.86
C GLU A 3 -29.47 6.13 5.93
N ASN A 4 -29.44 5.64 7.18
CA ASN A 4 -28.88 6.32 8.36
C ASN A 4 -28.20 5.30 9.29
N PRO A 5 -27.28 5.72 10.19
CA PRO A 5 -26.53 4.82 11.06
C PRO A 5 -27.36 4.38 12.27
N ASN A 6 -28.45 3.64 12.02
CA ASN A 6 -29.37 3.13 13.03
C ASN A 6 -29.92 1.78 12.57
N VAL A 7 -29.90 0.78 13.45
CA VAL A 7 -30.40 -0.59 13.15
C VAL A 7 -31.87 -0.66 12.76
N LYS A 8 -32.67 0.35 13.10
CA LYS A 8 -34.09 0.48 12.72
C LYS A 8 -34.30 1.28 11.42
N ALA A 9 -33.23 1.79 10.81
CA ALA A 9 -33.33 2.57 9.58
C ALA A 9 -33.73 1.69 8.39
N LYS A 10 -34.33 2.31 7.37
CA LYS A 10 -34.72 1.62 6.15
C LYS A 10 -33.51 1.05 5.43
N ALA A 11 -33.61 -0.21 5.02
CA ALA A 11 -32.66 -0.82 4.10
C ALA A 11 -32.83 -0.21 2.70
N ILE A 12 -31.75 0.36 2.15
CA ILE A 12 -31.75 1.04 0.85
C ILE A 12 -30.96 0.29 -0.22
N GLY A 13 -30.26 -0.77 0.16
CA GLY A 13 -29.50 -1.60 -0.77
C GLY A 13 -28.70 -2.69 -0.09
N THR A 14 -28.09 -3.53 -0.92
CA THR A 14 -27.26 -4.65 -0.50
C THR A 14 -25.85 -4.46 -1.05
N VAL A 15 -24.84 -4.70 -0.21
CA VAL A 15 -23.43 -4.75 -0.58
C VAL A 15 -23.00 -6.20 -0.40
N ILE A 16 -22.34 -6.77 -1.41
CA ILE A 16 -21.88 -8.16 -1.37
C ILE A 16 -20.39 -8.22 -1.06
N GLN A 17 -19.93 -9.35 -0.52
CA GLN A 17 -18.50 -9.56 -0.28
C GLN A 17 -17.71 -9.38 -1.59
N GLY A 18 -16.61 -8.64 -1.53
CA GLY A 18 -15.79 -8.29 -2.69
C GLY A 18 -16.15 -6.97 -3.36
N ASP A 19 -17.28 -6.34 -3.02
CA ASP A 19 -17.59 -4.99 -3.49
C ASP A 19 -16.58 -3.97 -2.94
N GLU A 20 -16.05 -3.14 -3.83
CA GLU A 20 -15.16 -2.06 -3.42
C GLU A 20 -15.96 -0.85 -2.92
N LEU A 21 -15.54 -0.33 -1.76
CA LEU A 21 -16.19 0.78 -1.08
C LEU A 21 -15.23 1.94 -0.90
N THR A 22 -15.73 3.15 -1.07
CA THR A 22 -15.04 4.38 -0.65
C THR A 22 -15.67 4.88 0.64
N ILE A 23 -14.92 4.98 1.72
CA ILE A 23 -15.42 5.51 3.00
C ILE A 23 -15.49 7.04 2.91
N LEU A 24 -16.67 7.59 3.19
CA LEU A 24 -16.96 9.02 3.17
C LEU A 24 -16.97 9.63 4.58
N ASN A 25 -17.39 8.88 5.60
CA ASN A 25 -17.50 9.37 6.98
C ASN A 25 -17.59 8.21 8.00
N TYR A 26 -17.35 8.52 9.27
CA TYR A 26 -17.48 7.63 10.42
C TYR A 26 -18.52 8.18 11.41
N ASN A 27 -19.29 7.30 12.05
CA ASN A 27 -20.21 7.63 13.13
C ASN A 27 -20.34 6.44 14.09
N GLY A 28 -19.49 6.41 15.13
CA GLY A 28 -19.38 5.25 16.03
C GLY A 28 -19.01 4.00 15.24
N ASP A 29 -19.79 2.92 15.43
CA ASP A 29 -19.59 1.64 14.75
C ASP A 29 -20.06 1.64 13.28
N TRP A 30 -20.52 2.78 12.77
CA TRP A 30 -21.02 2.92 11.42
C TRP A 30 -20.07 3.70 10.53
N ILE A 31 -19.98 3.27 9.28
CA ILE A 31 -19.26 3.97 8.23
C ILE A 31 -20.22 4.34 7.11
N LYS A 32 -20.14 5.59 6.66
CA LYS A 32 -20.79 6.06 5.45
C LYS A 32 -19.89 5.74 4.28
N VAL A 33 -20.43 5.08 3.25
CA VAL A 33 -19.65 4.62 2.10
C VAL A 33 -20.33 4.99 0.79
N THR A 34 -19.54 5.02 -0.29
CA THR A 34 -20.01 4.90 -1.67
C THR A 34 -19.63 3.52 -2.19
N VAL A 35 -20.58 2.81 -2.79
CA VAL A 35 -20.32 1.55 -3.50
C VAL A 35 -19.78 1.88 -4.89
N ASN A 36 -18.51 1.58 -5.17
CA ASN A 36 -17.82 2.08 -6.36
C ASN A 36 -18.48 1.64 -7.68
N LYS A 37 -19.03 0.41 -7.74
CA LYS A 37 -19.68 -0.11 -8.95
C LYS A 37 -21.03 0.55 -9.29
N THR A 38 -21.75 1.07 -8.31
CA THR A 38 -23.12 1.63 -8.50
C THR A 38 -23.21 3.11 -8.16
N ASN A 39 -22.17 3.70 -7.56
CA ASN A 39 -22.18 5.03 -6.95
C ASN A 39 -23.26 5.22 -5.86
N GLN A 40 -23.82 4.13 -5.35
CA GLN A 40 -24.84 4.21 -4.30
C GLN A 40 -24.19 4.55 -2.96
N ILE A 41 -24.78 5.50 -2.24
CA ILE A 41 -24.29 5.98 -0.94
C ILE A 41 -25.18 5.45 0.19
N GLY A 42 -24.57 5.00 1.29
CA GLY A 42 -25.29 4.60 2.48
C GLY A 42 -24.40 4.23 3.66
N TRP A 43 -25.02 3.71 4.72
CA TRP A 43 -24.34 3.32 5.96
C TRP A 43 -24.22 1.80 6.10
N LEU A 44 -23.06 1.37 6.61
CA LEU A 44 -22.73 -0.02 6.94
C LEU A 44 -22.10 -0.07 8.34
N PHE A 45 -22.27 -1.19 9.03
CA PHE A 45 -21.46 -1.47 10.22
C PHE A 45 -20.01 -1.74 9.82
N GLN A 46 -19.08 -1.13 10.55
CA GLN A 46 -17.64 -1.24 10.29
C GLN A 46 -17.17 -2.70 10.35
N SER A 47 -17.72 -3.52 11.24
CA SER A 47 -17.33 -4.93 11.41
C SER A 47 -17.56 -5.80 10.17
N PHE A 48 -18.46 -5.39 9.25
CA PHE A 48 -18.70 -6.10 7.99
C PHE A 48 -17.82 -5.62 6.84
N VAL A 49 -17.04 -4.57 7.05
CA VAL A 49 -16.15 -4.02 6.03
C VAL A 49 -14.73 -4.26 6.47
N LYS A 50 -14.03 -5.14 5.74
CA LYS A 50 -12.58 -5.21 5.88
C LYS A 50 -12.02 -3.92 5.28
N SER A 51 -11.63 -3.00 6.14
CA SER A 51 -10.89 -1.81 5.74
C SER A 51 -9.53 -2.26 5.21
N SER A 52 -9.42 -2.51 3.90
CA SER A 52 -8.14 -2.29 3.24
C SER A 52 -8.02 -0.78 3.13
N CYS A 53 -7.02 -0.19 3.77
CA CYS A 53 -6.67 1.20 3.55
C CYS A 53 -6.31 1.36 2.06
N LYS A 54 -7.29 1.57 1.18
CA LYS A 54 -7.04 1.95 -0.23
C LYS A 54 -6.69 3.42 -0.34
N SER A 55 -6.08 4.02 0.68
CA SER A 55 -5.47 5.34 0.54
C SER A 55 -4.11 5.18 -0.13
N LYS A 56 -4.16 4.74 -1.40
CA LYS A 56 -3.07 4.71 -2.38
C LYS A 56 -2.00 3.62 -2.14
N TRP A 57 -2.03 2.60 -3.01
CA TRP A 57 -1.03 1.51 -3.09
C TRP A 57 0.31 1.93 -3.71
N TRP A 58 0.43 3.21 -3.99
CA TRP A 58 1.68 3.92 -4.16
C TRP A 58 1.52 5.30 -3.53
N SER A 59 2.54 5.87 -2.91
CA SER A 59 2.48 7.21 -2.35
C SER A 59 3.76 7.98 -2.54
N GLY A 60 3.67 9.30 -2.42
CA GLY A 60 4.83 10.16 -2.39
C GLY A 60 4.52 11.56 -1.89
N ASP A 61 5.53 12.17 -1.30
CA ASP A 61 5.48 13.51 -0.71
C ASP A 61 5.37 14.61 -1.78
N THR A 62 6.05 14.46 -2.92
CA THR A 62 5.91 15.34 -4.09
C THR A 62 5.02 14.73 -5.17
N GLU A 63 4.56 15.54 -6.13
CA GLU A 63 3.80 15.04 -7.29
C GLU A 63 4.64 14.12 -8.17
N LYS A 64 5.91 14.49 -8.41
CA LYS A 64 6.89 13.67 -9.10
C LYS A 64 7.06 12.32 -8.40
N ALA A 65 7.27 12.32 -7.08
CA ALA A 65 7.39 11.11 -6.27
C ALA A 65 6.14 10.22 -6.39
N ARG A 66 4.93 10.80 -6.30
CA ARG A 66 3.67 10.04 -6.48
C ARG A 66 3.55 9.39 -7.86
N ASN A 67 3.88 10.12 -8.91
CA ASN A 67 3.79 9.61 -10.28
C ASN A 67 4.80 8.49 -10.52
N LEU A 68 6.01 8.61 -9.98
CA LEU A 68 7.03 7.56 -10.08
C LEU A 68 6.69 6.34 -9.23
N ALA A 69 6.16 6.54 -8.01
CA ALA A 69 5.70 5.45 -7.16
C ALA A 69 4.62 4.62 -7.86
N LYS A 70 3.73 5.28 -8.61
CA LYS A 70 2.72 4.61 -9.45
C LYS A 70 3.36 3.75 -10.52
N ILE A 71 4.33 4.29 -11.26
CA ILE A 71 5.02 3.58 -12.35
C ILE A 71 5.72 2.34 -11.81
N ILE A 72 6.49 2.50 -10.73
CA ILE A 72 7.21 1.41 -10.06
C ILE A 72 6.24 0.33 -9.58
N PHE A 73 5.14 0.72 -8.91
CA PHE A 73 4.13 -0.23 -8.43
C PHE A 73 3.42 -1.00 -9.56
N GLN A 74 3.22 -0.35 -10.72
CA GLN A 74 2.56 -0.96 -11.88
C GLN A 74 3.49 -1.80 -12.75
N ASP A 75 4.80 -1.82 -12.47
CA ASP A 75 5.76 -2.61 -13.21
C ASP A 75 5.42 -4.12 -13.11
N LYS A 76 5.47 -4.82 -14.24
CA LYS A 76 5.15 -6.25 -14.31
C LYS A 76 5.98 -7.09 -13.34
N ARG A 77 7.23 -6.69 -13.05
CA ARG A 77 8.14 -7.39 -12.12
C ARG A 77 7.65 -7.35 -10.69
N MET A 78 6.79 -6.40 -10.31
CA MET A 78 6.21 -6.34 -8.96
C MET A 78 5.25 -7.50 -8.69
N LYS A 79 4.64 -8.08 -9.73
CA LYS A 79 3.61 -9.12 -9.58
C LYS A 79 4.14 -10.42 -8.99
N ASP A 80 5.45 -10.64 -9.10
CA ASP A 80 6.11 -11.84 -8.61
C ASP A 80 6.44 -11.75 -7.10
N TYR A 81 6.28 -10.58 -6.48
CA TYR A 81 6.65 -10.31 -5.10
C TYR A 81 5.44 -9.86 -4.27
N PRO A 82 5.42 -10.13 -2.95
CA PRO A 82 4.29 -9.79 -2.09
C PRO A 82 4.26 -8.30 -1.71
N ILE A 83 4.63 -7.38 -2.61
CA ILE A 83 4.64 -5.93 -2.36
C ILE A 83 3.23 -5.36 -2.48
N GLU A 84 2.76 -4.70 -1.42
CA GLU A 84 1.44 -4.06 -1.39
C GLU A 84 1.50 -2.53 -1.46
N HIS A 85 2.65 -1.93 -1.12
CA HIS A 85 2.79 -0.48 -1.15
C HIS A 85 4.21 -0.05 -1.53
N VAL A 86 4.28 0.89 -2.48
CA VAL A 86 5.50 1.64 -2.82
C VAL A 86 5.36 3.08 -2.32
N ARG A 87 6.26 3.55 -1.48
CA ARG A 87 6.31 4.94 -1.02
C ARG A 87 7.60 5.60 -1.45
N ILE A 88 7.53 6.79 -2.02
CA ILE A 88 8.69 7.58 -2.42
C ILE A 88 8.69 8.88 -1.64
N GLU A 89 9.76 9.16 -0.91
CA GLU A 89 9.94 10.36 -0.10
C GLU A 89 11.12 11.14 -0.67
N GLU A 90 10.84 12.02 -1.64
CA GLU A 90 11.87 12.78 -2.37
C GLU A 90 12.63 13.74 -1.46
N ASN A 91 12.01 14.24 -0.39
CA ASN A 91 12.70 15.08 0.59
C ASN A 91 13.73 14.29 1.44
N TYR A 92 13.72 12.96 1.37
CA TYR A 92 14.58 12.07 2.14
C TYR A 92 15.39 11.10 1.27
N ASN A 93 15.39 11.31 -0.05
CA ASN A 93 16.02 10.42 -1.04
C ASN A 93 15.68 8.93 -0.83
N LYS A 94 14.44 8.65 -0.40
CA LYS A 94 14.04 7.32 0.07
C LYS A 94 12.94 6.70 -0.77
N VAL A 95 13.11 5.43 -1.13
CA VAL A 95 12.08 4.55 -1.70
C VAL A 95 11.81 3.42 -0.72
N SER A 96 10.56 3.28 -0.29
CA SER A 96 10.11 2.22 0.61
C SER A 96 9.17 1.25 -0.11
N PHE A 97 9.46 -0.04 0.01
CA PHE A 97 8.60 -1.13 -0.36
C PHE A 97 8.02 -1.74 0.91
N ILE A 98 6.71 -2.01 0.92
CA ILE A 98 6.04 -2.62 2.06
C ILE A 98 5.36 -3.88 1.54
N SER A 99 5.74 -5.03 2.11
CA SER A 99 5.09 -6.30 1.79
C SER A 99 3.74 -6.45 2.48
N SER A 100 2.94 -7.39 1.98
CA SER A 100 1.76 -7.88 2.67
C SER A 100 2.14 -8.42 4.05
N ILE A 101 1.36 -8.05 5.07
CA ILE A 101 1.53 -8.58 6.45
C ILE A 101 1.14 -10.06 6.55
N ASP A 102 0.29 -10.52 5.63
CA ASP A 102 -0.26 -11.88 5.61
C ASP A 102 0.56 -12.84 4.74
N LYS A 103 1.63 -12.36 4.09
CA LYS A 103 2.49 -13.19 3.22
C LYS A 103 3.92 -13.21 3.71
N GLU A 104 4.48 -14.42 3.74
CA GLU A 104 5.90 -14.60 3.95
C GLU A 104 6.69 -14.04 2.76
N PHE A 105 7.76 -13.33 3.06
CA PHE A 105 8.76 -12.85 2.12
C PHE A 105 10.13 -13.28 2.63
N PRO A 106 10.69 -14.40 2.13
CA PRO A 106 11.99 -14.88 2.56
C PRO A 106 13.08 -13.82 2.36
N LYS A 107 14.02 -13.73 3.30
CA LYS A 107 15.11 -12.73 3.27
C LYS A 107 15.94 -12.80 1.98
N GLU A 108 16.19 -13.99 1.45
CA GLU A 108 16.90 -14.18 0.18
C GLU A 108 16.14 -13.54 -1.00
N ASP A 109 14.83 -13.79 -1.09
CA ASP A 109 13.98 -13.20 -2.13
C ASP A 109 13.89 -11.68 -1.99
N ALA A 110 13.83 -11.17 -0.76
CA ALA A 110 13.83 -9.73 -0.50
C ALA A 110 15.16 -9.06 -0.88
N GLN A 111 16.29 -9.72 -0.63
CA GLN A 111 17.60 -9.25 -1.11
C GLN A 111 17.65 -9.23 -2.64
N ASN A 112 17.16 -10.28 -3.29
CA ASN A 112 17.09 -10.35 -4.75
C ASN A 112 16.20 -9.24 -5.33
N PHE A 113 15.04 -9.01 -4.70
CA PHE A 113 14.15 -7.91 -5.05
C PHE A 113 14.86 -6.54 -4.96
N ILE A 114 15.51 -6.25 -3.84
CA ILE A 114 16.22 -4.96 -3.67
C ILE A 114 17.35 -4.80 -4.69
N LYS A 115 18.12 -5.85 -4.96
CA LYS A 115 19.18 -5.84 -5.99
C LYS A 115 18.63 -5.55 -7.38
N ILE A 116 17.43 -6.03 -7.70
CA ILE A 116 16.75 -5.70 -8.95
C ILE A 116 16.37 -4.23 -8.99
N TRP A 117 15.88 -3.64 -7.89
CA TRP A 117 15.29 -2.31 -7.90
C TRP A 117 16.27 -1.16 -7.67
N ILE A 118 17.38 -1.38 -6.97
CA ILE A 118 18.34 -0.31 -6.67
C ILE A 118 18.91 0.39 -7.91
N PRO A 119 19.24 -0.29 -9.03
CA PRO A 119 19.75 0.38 -10.22
C PRO A 119 18.66 1.24 -10.90
N PHE A 120 17.41 0.77 -10.89
CA PHE A 120 16.29 1.52 -11.47
C PHE A 120 16.01 2.79 -10.68
N VAL A 121 16.00 2.72 -9.35
CA VAL A 121 15.80 3.91 -8.51
C VAL A 121 16.90 4.95 -8.78
N LYS A 122 18.16 4.52 -8.89
CA LYS A 122 19.28 5.41 -9.24
C LYS A 122 19.11 6.05 -10.61
N GLU A 123 18.66 5.29 -11.60
CA GLU A 123 18.38 5.80 -12.95
C GLU A 123 17.23 6.83 -12.95
N TYR A 124 16.17 6.60 -12.17
CA TYR A 124 15.02 7.51 -12.09
C TYR A 124 15.28 8.76 -11.23
N PHE A 125 16.20 8.68 -10.26
CA PHE A 125 16.52 9.78 -9.35
C PHE A 125 18.02 10.12 -9.36
N PRO A 126 18.62 10.45 -10.51
CA PRO A 126 20.07 10.66 -10.62
C PRO A 126 20.58 11.87 -9.83
N SER A 127 19.68 12.76 -9.40
CA SER A 127 20.00 13.94 -8.60
C SER A 127 20.03 13.70 -7.10
N TRP A 128 19.55 12.54 -6.62
CA TRP A 128 19.65 12.20 -5.20
C TRP A 128 21.08 11.79 -4.87
N SER A 129 21.55 12.21 -3.70
CA SER A 129 22.72 11.63 -3.04
C SER A 129 22.24 10.63 -2.00
N ASP A 130 22.95 9.52 -1.82
CA ASP A 130 22.69 8.53 -0.79
C ASP A 130 21.29 7.90 -0.94
N HIS A 131 20.99 7.30 -2.10
CA HIS A 131 19.68 6.66 -2.30
C HIS A 131 19.41 5.61 -1.23
N ILE A 132 18.30 5.78 -0.51
CA ILE A 132 17.86 4.82 0.50
C ILE A 132 16.76 3.99 -0.11
N LEU A 133 16.99 2.69 -0.29
CA LEU A 133 15.91 1.74 -0.52
C LEU A 133 15.64 0.99 0.77
N SER A 134 14.38 0.93 1.17
CA SER A 134 13.94 0.09 2.28
C SER A 134 12.84 -0.87 1.86
N LEU A 135 12.84 -2.06 2.44
CA LEU A 135 11.78 -3.06 2.28
C LEU A 135 11.37 -3.58 3.64
N ASN A 136 10.10 -3.38 3.99
CA ASN A 136 9.48 -4.04 5.12
C ASN A 136 8.96 -5.40 4.66
N GLY A 137 9.38 -6.45 5.34
CA GLY A 137 9.02 -7.83 5.05
C GLY A 137 8.77 -8.63 6.31
N LYS A 138 8.32 -9.86 6.13
CA LYS A 138 8.14 -10.84 7.21
C LYS A 138 8.60 -12.20 6.73
N ASP A 139 9.51 -12.84 7.45
CA ASP A 139 9.89 -14.23 7.20
C ASP A 139 9.15 -15.18 8.17
N ALA A 140 9.45 -16.49 8.12
CA ALA A 140 8.86 -17.48 9.01
C ALA A 140 9.06 -17.19 10.51
N HIS A 141 10.04 -16.37 10.87
CA HIS A 141 10.44 -16.10 12.24
C HIS A 141 9.93 -14.74 12.71
N ASP A 142 10.24 -13.67 11.99
CA ASP A 142 9.98 -12.29 12.42
C ASP A 142 9.74 -11.31 11.25
N GLU A 143 9.17 -10.15 11.57
CA GLU A 143 9.19 -8.98 10.70
C GLU A 143 10.60 -8.40 10.62
N TYR A 144 10.96 -7.86 9.46
CA TYR A 144 12.27 -7.25 9.25
C TYR A 144 12.18 -6.00 8.38
N LEU A 145 13.18 -5.14 8.54
CA LEU A 145 13.45 -4.00 7.67
C LEU A 145 14.77 -4.24 6.94
N LEU A 146 14.71 -4.43 5.63
CA LEU A 146 15.89 -4.49 4.77
C LEU A 146 16.19 -3.11 4.21
N ILE A 147 17.40 -2.61 4.40
CA ILE A 147 17.88 -1.32 3.87
C ILE A 147 19.02 -1.57 2.89
N ALA A 148 19.01 -0.82 1.78
CA ALA A 148 20.12 -0.70 0.87
C ALA A 148 20.50 0.75 0.63
N ASP A 149 21.80 0.98 0.55
CA ASP A 149 22.42 2.27 0.25
C ASP A 149 23.06 2.29 -1.16
N ASP A 150 23.67 3.41 -1.52
CA ASP A 150 24.31 3.58 -2.82
C ASP A 150 25.47 2.63 -3.10
N SER A 151 26.09 2.03 -2.09
CA SER A 151 27.11 1.00 -2.31
C SER A 151 26.51 -0.35 -2.72
N GLY A 152 25.19 -0.52 -2.53
CA GLY A 152 24.50 -1.80 -2.66
C GLY A 152 24.66 -2.70 -1.44
N ALA A 153 25.24 -2.19 -0.34
CA ALA A 153 25.27 -2.89 0.93
C ALA A 153 23.85 -3.13 1.44
N LEU A 154 23.59 -4.34 1.94
CA LEU A 154 22.28 -4.77 2.43
C LEU A 154 22.34 -4.98 3.93
N THR A 155 21.49 -4.27 4.67
CA THR A 155 21.40 -4.38 6.14
C THR A 155 19.99 -4.78 6.54
N PHE A 156 19.86 -5.84 7.33
CA PHE A 156 18.60 -6.20 8.01
C PHE A 156 18.58 -5.59 9.40
N LEU A 157 17.45 -4.99 9.76
CA LEU A 157 17.12 -4.45 11.08
C LEU A 157 15.87 -5.13 11.64
#